data_AF-A0A7S1F8H8-F1
#
_entry.id   AF-A0A7S1F8H8-F1
#
_cell.length_a   1.000
_cell.length_b   1.000
_cell.length_c   1.000
_cell.angle_alpha   90.00
_cell.angle_beta   90.00
_cell.angle_gamma   90.00
#
_symmetry.space_group_name_H-M   'P 1'
#
loop_
_entity.id
_entity.type
_entity.pdbx_description
1 polymer ?
#
loop_
_entity_poly.entity_id
_entity_poly.type
_entity_poly.pdbx_seq_one_letter_code
_entity_poly.pdbx_strand_id
1 'polypeptide(L)'
;SFHGVVDVLCLFPVLFYFWQGESLAGMKPETLIDFFIVVRLLRFLTLEHFFPSLTILWKVACQRWKGLVSAFYVAICLWLTFGTILHVMVRDDGNFDEGMTYAERYASYLTALQYTLVHISGDYPLTNYRTWERFVHAAMLVCGNAFVAVPAAILSSGFSEFYSKVVTDKRKEAAARMVQARWREYKVMRTAYTNAVRQRQLERSTTSKLSVRAQDPMTVVGAFFFYESARGKVFGNFTLVVIWINLFVMCVRSLPQAKSDPLRLRMLEVFDNTSLIVFLVSYIARLYSAPAHPRFRARGAQDRMAIVYARYQYLISFSGLADLLAMLPNVVNAATVFSGVWWIPTKVTVALRSFRVLLLEQFLKSGDAFEQTWLETKNVLGAMAFIAILTWVTTASLWFFAEGTGMKICEQACENTDNSEWMTSIGSALYYSAIFLQDEWAFADFGVFGKVLCIFYVFIGVAIFAMPIGTFIESLSRQMKEKRLVQLGILESGGQSALGLKKLEKGAAIIAVMRANAKMLRDLEMEKQLLQSERPNNKRSSLNVQTEKRKSIIELTQL
;
A
#
# COMPACT_ATOMS: atom_id res chain seq x y z
N SER A 1 -14.26 -2.27 27.83
CA SER A 1 -13.56 -2.67 26.58
C SER A 1 -14.02 -1.75 25.46
N PHE A 2 -13.14 -1.27 24.57
CA PHE A 2 -13.50 -0.43 23.40
C PHE A 2 -14.67 -1.05 22.60
N HIS A 3 -14.60 -2.36 22.36
CA HIS A 3 -15.64 -3.11 21.66
C HIS A 3 -17.00 -3.07 22.36
N GLY A 4 -17.03 -3.21 23.70
CA GLY A 4 -18.27 -3.15 24.45
C GLY A 4 -18.96 -1.78 24.38
N VAL A 5 -18.19 -0.70 24.25
CA VAL A 5 -18.76 0.65 24.05
C VAL A 5 -19.36 0.78 22.65
N VAL A 6 -18.66 0.28 21.63
CA VAL A 6 -19.16 0.25 20.25
C VAL A 6 -20.45 -0.56 20.16
N ASP A 7 -20.50 -1.75 20.76
CA ASP A 7 -21.69 -2.61 20.75
C ASP A 7 -22.89 -1.93 21.41
N VAL A 8 -22.70 -1.25 22.54
CA VAL A 8 -23.75 -0.48 23.21
C VAL A 8 -24.23 0.69 22.35
N LEU A 9 -23.31 1.46 21.75
CA LEU A 9 -23.64 2.57 20.84
C LEU A 9 -24.40 2.07 19.59
N CYS A 10 -24.09 0.87 19.10
CA CYS A 10 -24.75 0.26 17.94
C CYS A 10 -26.14 -0.30 18.24
N LEU A 11 -26.39 -0.67 19.50
CA LEU A 11 -27.68 -1.15 19.99
C LEU A 11 -28.58 0.00 20.42
N PHE A 12 -28.00 1.13 20.87
CA PHE A 12 -28.74 2.28 21.37
C PHE A 12 -29.81 2.81 20.40
N PRO A 13 -29.58 2.99 19.08
CA PRO A 13 -30.62 3.40 18.13
C PRO A 13 -31.77 2.42 17.98
N VAL A 14 -31.49 1.13 18.15
CA VAL A 14 -32.52 0.09 18.04
C VAL A 14 -33.32 0.01 19.32
N LEU A 15 -32.65 0.05 20.48
CA LEU A 15 -33.30 0.13 21.78
C LEU A 15 -34.14 1.41 21.90
N PHE A 16 -33.63 2.54 21.42
CA PHE A 16 -34.35 3.80 21.37
C PHE A 16 -35.56 3.73 20.44
N TYR A 17 -35.41 3.17 19.23
CA TYR A 17 -36.55 2.98 18.32
C TYR A 17 -37.66 2.12 18.93
N PHE A 18 -37.30 1.05 19.66
CA PHE A 18 -38.27 0.23 20.40
C PHE A 18 -38.90 0.99 21.58
N TRP A 19 -38.14 1.85 22.27
CA TRP A 19 -38.61 2.66 23.40
C TRP A 19 -39.47 3.86 22.97
N GLN A 20 -39.22 4.43 21.80
CA GLN A 20 -39.90 5.60 21.25
C GLN A 20 -41.35 5.29 20.79
N GLY A 21 -41.74 4.01 20.74
CA GLY A 21 -43.11 3.60 20.43
C GLY A 21 -44.19 4.16 21.37
N GLU A 22 -43.83 4.73 22.53
CA GLU A 22 -44.81 5.20 23.51
C GLU A 22 -44.66 6.64 24.03
N SER A 23 -43.56 7.36 23.85
CA SER A 23 -43.41 8.68 24.51
C SER A 23 -42.33 9.58 23.93
N LEU A 24 -42.70 10.52 23.04
CA LEU A 24 -42.05 11.83 22.86
C LEU A 24 -42.80 12.65 21.79
N ALA A 25 -43.89 13.29 22.22
CA ALA A 25 -44.59 14.31 21.45
C ALA A 25 -43.78 15.62 21.49
N GLY A 26 -42.96 15.90 20.46
CA GLY A 26 -42.30 17.21 20.38
C GLY A 26 -41.26 17.40 19.28
N MET A 27 -40.59 16.34 18.80
CA MET A 27 -39.69 16.40 17.63
C MET A 27 -40.37 15.73 16.43
N LYS A 28 -40.22 16.31 15.23
CA LYS A 28 -40.72 15.69 14.00
C LYS A 28 -40.12 14.27 13.90
N PRO A 29 -40.95 13.22 13.77
CA PRO A 29 -40.47 11.83 13.88
C PRO A 29 -39.43 11.48 12.79
N GLU A 30 -39.52 12.11 11.62
CA GLU A 30 -38.65 11.84 10.46
C GLU A 30 -37.17 12.16 10.72
N THR A 31 -36.85 13.30 11.35
CA THR A 31 -35.45 13.72 11.58
C THR A 31 -34.73 12.90 12.64
N LEU A 32 -35.46 12.47 13.68
CA LEU A 32 -34.92 11.56 14.69
C LEU A 32 -34.69 10.16 14.11
N ILE A 33 -35.62 9.67 13.29
CA ILE A 33 -35.47 8.39 12.60
C ILE A 33 -34.23 8.41 11.69
N ASP A 34 -34.03 9.48 10.92
CA ASP A 34 -32.86 9.66 10.06
C ASP A 34 -31.55 9.68 10.86
N PHE A 35 -31.52 10.37 12.01
CA PHE A 35 -30.38 10.35 12.92
C PHE A 35 -30.09 8.93 13.42
N PHE A 36 -31.11 8.18 13.85
CA PHE A 36 -30.92 6.81 14.30
C PHE A 36 -30.51 5.85 13.18
N ILE A 37 -30.93 6.07 11.92
CA ILE A 37 -30.42 5.33 10.76
C ILE A 37 -28.91 5.54 10.61
N VAL A 38 -28.43 6.77 10.78
CA VAL A 38 -27.00 7.11 10.70
C VAL A 38 -26.23 6.49 11.87
N VAL A 39 -26.75 6.56 13.09
CA VAL A 39 -26.12 5.92 14.26
C VAL A 39 -26.13 4.39 14.14
N ARG A 40 -27.09 3.77 13.45
CA ARG A 40 -27.05 2.32 13.14
C ARG A 40 -25.86 1.95 12.26
N LEU A 41 -25.37 2.86 11.40
CA LEU A 41 -24.20 2.60 10.55
C LEU A 41 -22.90 2.54 11.35
N LEU A 42 -22.89 3.01 12.61
CA LEU A 42 -21.79 2.74 13.54
C LEU A 42 -21.60 1.23 13.80
N ARG A 43 -22.58 0.37 13.48
CA ARG A 43 -22.40 -1.09 13.45
C ARG A 43 -21.26 -1.53 12.56
N PHE A 44 -20.90 -0.74 11.55
CA PHE A 44 -19.74 -1.02 10.71
C PHE A 44 -18.43 -1.00 11.52
N LEU A 45 -18.35 -0.27 12.64
CA LEU A 45 -17.22 -0.32 13.59
C LEU A 45 -17.07 -1.68 14.27
N THR A 46 -18.11 -2.52 14.31
CA THR A 46 -18.00 -3.90 14.83
C THR A 46 -17.08 -4.77 13.98
N LEU A 47 -16.83 -4.40 12.71
CA LEU A 47 -15.86 -5.09 11.85
C LEU A 47 -14.42 -5.01 12.38
N GLU A 48 -14.13 -4.09 13.29
CA GLU A 48 -12.86 -4.02 14.03
C GLU A 48 -12.58 -5.31 14.82
N HIS A 49 -13.61 -6.10 15.17
CA HIS A 49 -13.42 -7.41 15.79
C HIS A 49 -12.64 -8.38 14.89
N PHE A 50 -12.86 -8.29 13.58
CA PHE A 50 -12.17 -9.14 12.59
C PHE A 50 -10.80 -8.57 12.21
N PHE A 51 -10.69 -7.24 12.15
CA PHE A 51 -9.46 -6.56 11.76
C PHE A 51 -9.13 -5.49 12.82
N PRO A 52 -8.21 -5.76 13.77
CA PRO A 52 -7.93 -4.85 14.90
C PRO A 52 -7.08 -3.64 14.48
N SER A 53 -7.48 -2.93 13.42
CA SER A 53 -6.70 -1.88 12.77
C SER A 53 -6.87 -0.54 13.48
N LEU A 54 -8.08 -0.18 13.92
CA LEU A 54 -8.32 1.01 14.74
C LEU A 54 -7.63 0.92 16.10
N THR A 55 -7.60 -0.27 16.70
CA THR A 55 -6.92 -0.51 17.98
C THR A 55 -5.42 -0.29 17.86
N ILE A 56 -4.84 -0.71 16.72
CA ILE A 56 -3.43 -0.44 16.41
C ILE A 56 -3.22 1.05 16.19
N LEU A 57 -4.06 1.71 15.38
CA LEU A 57 -3.98 3.15 15.13
C LEU A 57 -4.07 3.95 16.44
N TRP A 58 -5.01 3.60 17.32
CA TRP A 58 -5.15 4.21 18.64
C TRP A 58 -3.88 4.04 19.48
N LYS A 59 -3.33 2.83 19.55
CA LYS A 59 -2.07 2.58 20.28
C LYS A 59 -0.91 3.40 19.72
N VAL A 60 -0.80 3.50 18.40
CA VAL A 60 0.22 4.31 17.71
C VAL A 60 0.03 5.79 18.03
N ALA A 61 -1.21 6.29 17.98
CA ALA A 61 -1.54 7.67 18.32
C ALA A 61 -1.19 7.98 19.78
N CYS A 62 -1.53 7.10 20.73
CA CYS A 62 -1.14 7.25 22.14
C CYS A 62 0.39 7.23 22.31
N GLN A 63 1.09 6.33 21.61
CA GLN A 63 2.55 6.23 21.69
C GLN A 63 3.25 7.48 21.13
N ARG A 64 2.69 8.09 20.08
CA ARG A 64 3.22 9.28 19.40
C ARG A 64 2.51 10.58 19.78
N TRP A 65 1.71 10.57 20.85
CA TRP A 65 0.83 11.68 21.26
C TRP A 65 1.56 13.01 21.37
N LYS A 66 2.76 13.03 21.96
CA LYS A 66 3.57 14.26 22.10
C LYS A 66 3.89 14.91 20.75
N GLY A 67 4.18 14.10 19.73
CA GLY A 67 4.43 14.59 18.38
C GLY A 67 3.16 15.12 17.71
N LEU A 68 2.04 14.40 17.88
CA LEU A 68 0.74 14.82 17.34
C LEU A 68 0.24 16.12 17.96
N VAL A 69 0.33 16.27 19.28
CA VAL A 69 -0.07 17.51 19.97
C VAL A 69 0.78 18.70 19.53
N SER A 70 2.09 18.50 19.39
CA SER A 70 2.97 19.56 18.88
C SER A 70 2.56 20.00 17.47
N ALA A 71 2.24 19.03 16.59
CA ALA A 71 1.73 19.34 15.27
C ALA A 71 0.40 20.10 15.34
N PHE A 72 -0.63 19.56 15.99
CA PHE A 72 -1.94 20.22 16.11
C PHE A 72 -1.87 21.60 16.77
N TYR A 73 -0.96 21.81 17.73
CA TYR A 73 -0.74 23.12 18.33
C TYR A 73 -0.30 24.16 17.29
N VAL A 74 0.72 23.85 16.49
CA VAL A 74 1.20 24.74 15.42
C VAL A 74 0.10 24.98 14.39
N ALA A 75 -0.66 23.93 14.05
CA ALA A 75 -1.81 24.01 13.16
C ALA A 75 -2.84 25.04 13.59
N ILE A 76 -3.25 24.95 14.85
CA ILE A 76 -4.30 25.77 15.43
C ILE A 76 -3.80 27.20 15.50
N CYS A 77 -2.53 27.43 15.86
CA CYS A 77 -1.95 28.77 15.82
C CYS A 77 -1.99 29.37 14.41
N LEU A 78 -1.56 28.64 13.38
CA LEU A 78 -1.60 29.12 11.99
C LEU A 78 -3.03 29.33 11.51
N TRP A 79 -3.92 28.39 11.78
CA TRP A 79 -5.34 28.45 11.43
C TRP A 79 -6.03 29.67 12.03
N LEU A 80 -5.86 29.91 13.33
CA LEU A 80 -6.42 31.08 14.01
C LEU A 80 -5.80 32.38 13.46
N THR A 81 -4.50 32.40 13.20
CA THR A 81 -3.81 33.60 12.68
C THR A 81 -4.31 33.94 11.27
N PHE A 82 -4.35 32.97 10.36
CA PHE A 82 -4.85 33.22 9.00
C PHE A 82 -6.35 33.49 8.97
N GLY A 83 -7.13 32.86 9.84
CA GLY A 83 -8.57 33.09 9.91
C GLY A 83 -8.95 34.47 10.42
N THR A 84 -8.18 34.99 11.38
CA THR A 84 -8.34 36.38 11.83
C THR A 84 -7.92 37.38 10.76
N ILE A 85 -6.82 37.13 10.05
CA ILE A 85 -6.38 37.99 8.92
C ILE A 85 -7.44 38.02 7.81
N LEU A 86 -7.92 36.85 7.36
CA LEU A 86 -8.94 36.77 6.31
C LEU A 86 -10.26 37.41 6.73
N HIS A 87 -10.71 37.19 7.97
CA HIS A 87 -11.89 37.88 8.49
C HIS A 87 -11.76 39.40 8.39
N VAL A 88 -10.64 39.97 8.88
CA VAL A 88 -10.43 41.43 8.86
C VAL A 88 -10.36 41.98 7.44
N MET A 89 -9.79 41.23 6.51
CA MET A 89 -9.61 41.69 5.13
C MET A 89 -10.87 41.59 4.29
N VAL A 90 -11.70 40.56 4.52
CA VAL A 90 -12.79 40.15 3.62
C VAL A 90 -14.18 40.52 4.17
N ARG A 91 -14.35 40.76 5.48
CA ARG A 91 -15.66 41.04 6.10
C ARG A 91 -16.41 42.24 5.53
N ASP A 92 -15.69 43.21 4.98
CA ASP A 92 -16.27 44.45 4.42
C ASP A 92 -16.41 44.36 2.89
N ASP A 93 -16.17 43.18 2.30
CA ASP A 93 -16.28 42.96 0.86
C ASP A 93 -17.70 42.57 0.43
N GLY A 94 -18.32 43.43 -0.37
CA GLY A 94 -19.65 43.23 -0.93
C GLY A 94 -19.67 42.41 -2.23
N ASN A 95 -18.53 41.88 -2.68
CA ASN A 95 -18.49 41.00 -3.84
C ASN A 95 -19.42 39.78 -3.63
N PHE A 96 -20.25 39.50 -4.64
CA PHE A 96 -21.23 38.42 -4.62
C PHE A 96 -20.73 37.25 -5.46
N ASP A 97 -20.65 36.06 -4.87
CA ASP A 97 -20.16 34.86 -5.55
C ASP A 97 -20.93 33.63 -5.06
N GLU A 98 -21.41 32.80 -5.99
CA GLU A 98 -22.19 31.58 -5.72
C GLU A 98 -23.33 31.75 -4.68
N GLY A 99 -24.13 32.82 -4.79
CA GLY A 99 -25.35 32.98 -3.98
C GLY A 99 -25.19 33.69 -2.63
N MET A 100 -23.96 34.05 -2.23
CA MET A 100 -23.68 34.83 -1.01
C MET A 100 -22.62 35.92 -1.23
N THR A 101 -22.67 36.97 -0.41
CA THR A 101 -21.61 37.97 -0.35
C THR A 101 -20.45 37.50 0.54
N TYR A 102 -19.24 37.97 0.27
CA TYR A 102 -18.09 37.67 1.13
C TYR A 102 -18.25 38.23 2.56
N ALA A 103 -18.90 39.38 2.70
CA ALA A 103 -19.26 39.95 4.00
C ALA A 103 -20.12 38.99 4.85
N GLU A 104 -21.07 38.27 4.22
CA GLU A 104 -21.89 37.25 4.90
C GLU A 104 -21.07 36.00 5.26
N ARG A 105 -20.18 35.55 4.36
CA ARG A 105 -19.32 34.37 4.62
C ARG A 105 -18.32 34.60 5.75
N TYR A 106 -17.74 35.80 5.82
CA TYR A 106 -16.75 36.19 6.81
C TYR A 106 -17.34 37.07 7.92
N ALA A 107 -18.66 36.99 8.17
CA ALA A 107 -19.35 37.84 9.15
C ALA A 107 -18.79 37.71 10.57
N SER A 108 -18.34 36.52 10.96
CA SER A 108 -17.77 36.25 12.28
C SER A 108 -16.44 35.51 12.19
N TYR A 109 -15.61 35.62 13.23
CA TYR A 109 -14.37 34.86 13.30
C TYR A 109 -14.61 33.35 13.17
N LEU A 110 -15.67 32.82 13.79
CA LEU A 110 -15.95 31.38 13.77
C LEU A 110 -16.37 30.88 12.38
N THR A 111 -17.11 31.68 11.62
CA THR A 111 -17.48 31.34 10.24
C THR A 111 -16.29 31.44 9.30
N ALA A 112 -15.46 32.47 9.46
CA ALA A 112 -14.20 32.63 8.73
C ALA A 112 -13.22 31.47 8.93
N LEU A 113 -13.19 30.87 10.13
CA LEU A 113 -12.29 29.76 10.44
C LEU A 113 -12.53 28.53 9.54
N GLN A 114 -13.79 28.19 9.24
CA GLN A 114 -14.08 27.06 8.36
C GLN A 114 -13.52 27.29 6.95
N TYR A 115 -13.83 28.44 6.33
CA TYR A 115 -13.29 28.79 5.01
C TYR A 115 -11.77 28.86 5.03
N THR A 116 -11.17 29.34 6.12
CA THR A 116 -9.71 29.38 6.26
C THR A 116 -9.09 27.98 6.21
N LEU A 117 -9.72 26.96 6.80
CA LEU A 117 -9.23 25.58 6.68
C LEU A 117 -9.31 25.07 5.23
N VAL A 118 -10.40 25.34 4.53
CA VAL A 118 -10.54 24.97 3.10
C VAL A 118 -9.45 25.65 2.25
N HIS A 119 -9.15 26.92 2.51
CA HIS A 119 -8.06 27.59 1.79
C HIS A 119 -6.66 27.12 2.21
N ILE A 120 -6.49 26.62 3.44
CA ILE A 120 -5.21 26.10 3.91
C ILE A 120 -4.84 24.78 3.21
N SER A 121 -5.84 23.99 2.80
CA SER A 121 -5.61 22.79 1.98
C SER A 121 -5.29 23.10 0.51
N GLY A 122 -5.44 24.37 0.11
CA GLY A 122 -5.12 24.82 -1.24
C GLY A 122 -6.31 24.75 -2.20
N ASP A 123 -7.53 24.52 -1.69
CA ASP A 123 -8.73 24.67 -2.50
C ASP A 123 -9.30 26.09 -2.41
N TYR A 124 -9.72 26.61 -3.55
CA TYR A 124 -10.21 27.96 -3.76
C TYR A 124 -11.44 27.90 -4.65
N PRO A 125 -12.58 27.37 -4.16
CA PRO A 125 -13.83 27.39 -4.91
C PRO A 125 -14.25 28.83 -5.28
N LEU A 126 -13.68 29.83 -4.60
CA LEU A 126 -13.99 31.25 -4.71
C LEU A 126 -12.89 31.98 -5.50
N THR A 127 -13.22 32.54 -6.66
CA THR A 127 -12.22 33.12 -7.60
C THR A 127 -12.04 34.63 -7.48
N ASN A 128 -12.89 35.32 -6.71
CA ASN A 128 -12.99 36.79 -6.71
C ASN A 128 -12.30 37.49 -5.52
N TYR A 129 -11.14 37.02 -5.10
CA TYR A 129 -10.33 37.68 -4.07
C TYR A 129 -9.55 38.90 -4.59
N ARG A 130 -9.38 39.93 -3.76
CA ARG A 130 -8.54 41.12 -4.00
C ARG A 130 -7.06 40.76 -3.95
N THR A 131 -6.21 41.65 -4.44
CA THR A 131 -4.75 41.40 -4.58
C THR A 131 -4.07 41.03 -3.26
N TRP A 132 -4.42 41.70 -2.15
CA TRP A 132 -3.78 41.45 -0.85
C TRP A 132 -4.24 40.12 -0.24
N GLU A 133 -5.50 39.75 -0.45
CA GLU A 133 -6.08 38.46 -0.02
C GLU A 133 -5.39 37.30 -0.75
N ARG A 134 -5.14 37.44 -2.06
CA ARG A 134 -4.37 36.47 -2.84
C ARG A 134 -2.95 36.27 -2.29
N PHE A 135 -2.32 37.32 -1.76
CA PHE A 135 -0.99 37.20 -1.15
C PHE A 135 -1.04 36.40 0.16
N VAL A 136 -2.06 36.64 0.99
CA VAL A 136 -2.31 35.85 2.21
C VAL A 136 -2.59 34.39 1.86
N HIS A 137 -3.41 34.13 0.85
CA HIS A 137 -3.68 32.79 0.33
C HIS A 137 -2.42 32.09 -0.19
N ALA A 138 -1.57 32.79 -0.96
CA ALA A 138 -0.29 32.23 -1.40
C ALA A 138 0.61 31.83 -0.22
N ALA A 139 0.68 32.64 0.84
CA ALA A 139 1.40 32.31 2.05
C ALA A 139 0.77 31.12 2.79
N MET A 140 -0.56 31.06 2.89
CA MET A 140 -1.31 29.96 3.47
C MET A 140 -1.02 28.64 2.75
N LEU A 141 -0.97 28.63 1.41
CA LEU A 141 -0.78 27.43 0.61
C LEU A 141 0.58 26.78 0.88
N VAL A 142 1.62 27.59 1.08
CA VAL A 142 2.96 27.11 1.45
C VAL A 142 2.97 26.53 2.87
N CYS A 143 2.34 27.21 3.83
CA CYS A 143 2.29 26.77 5.23
C CYS A 143 1.35 25.58 5.46
N GLY A 144 0.22 25.55 4.77
CA GLY A 144 -0.89 24.63 4.93
C GLY A 144 -0.57 23.22 4.48
N ASN A 145 -0.09 23.08 3.24
CA ASN A 145 0.33 21.78 2.69
C ASN A 145 1.41 21.12 3.53
N ALA A 146 2.35 21.92 4.05
CA ALA A 146 3.39 21.42 4.94
C ALA A 146 2.81 20.92 6.27
N PHE A 147 1.80 21.61 6.81
CA PHE A 147 1.21 21.29 8.11
C PHE A 147 0.29 20.06 8.05
N VAL A 148 -0.65 20.02 7.09
CA VAL A 148 -1.66 18.93 6.98
C VAL A 148 -0.99 17.57 6.78
N ALA A 149 0.19 17.53 6.16
CA ALA A 149 0.97 16.32 5.97
C ALA A 149 1.64 15.77 7.26
N VAL A 150 1.85 16.59 8.30
CA VAL A 150 2.63 16.18 9.49
C VAL A 150 1.92 15.08 10.31
N PRO A 151 0.63 15.23 10.71
CA PRO A 151 -0.06 14.19 11.46
C PRO A 151 -0.13 12.87 10.68
N ALA A 152 -0.37 12.93 9.36
CA ALA A 152 -0.38 11.77 8.49
C ALA A 152 0.97 11.03 8.50
N ALA A 153 2.08 11.77 8.40
CA ALA A 153 3.43 11.20 8.43
C ALA A 153 3.78 10.57 9.79
N ILE A 154 3.41 11.21 10.91
CA ILE A 154 3.62 10.66 12.26
C ILE A 154 2.84 9.36 12.46
N LEU A 155 1.57 9.33 12.06
CA LEU A 155 0.73 8.13 12.18
C LEU A 155 1.21 7.02 11.23
N SER A 156 1.50 7.35 9.97
CA SER A 156 1.99 6.40 8.96
C SER A 156 3.28 5.70 9.39
N SER A 157 4.28 6.47 9.81
CA SER A 157 5.56 5.92 10.27
C SER A 157 5.40 5.07 11.52
N GLY A 158 4.60 5.52 12.49
CA GLY A 158 4.30 4.75 13.70
C GLY A 158 3.54 3.45 13.43
N PHE A 159 2.59 3.47 12.51
CA PHE A 159 1.81 2.29 12.12
C PHE A 159 2.69 1.27 11.38
N SER A 160 3.52 1.73 10.45
CA SER A 160 4.51 0.90 9.76
C SER A 160 5.52 0.29 10.72
N GLU A 161 6.02 1.06 11.70
CA GLU A 161 6.93 0.56 12.72
C GLU A 161 6.25 -0.53 13.58
N PHE A 162 5.03 -0.28 14.06
CA PHE A 162 4.27 -1.26 14.84
C PHE A 162 4.07 -2.57 14.06
N TYR A 163 3.63 -2.47 12.80
CA TYR A 163 3.39 -3.64 11.97
C TYR A 163 4.68 -4.41 11.66
N SER A 164 5.78 -3.69 11.42
CA SER A 164 7.10 -4.31 11.22
C SER A 164 7.54 -5.13 12.43
N LYS A 165 7.33 -4.63 13.67
CA LYS A 165 7.64 -5.34 14.91
C LYS A 165 6.83 -6.63 15.03
N VAL A 166 5.52 -6.56 14.83
CA VAL A 166 4.63 -7.75 14.85
C VAL A 166 5.07 -8.80 13.84
N VAL A 167 5.43 -8.40 12.63
CA VAL A 167 5.93 -9.33 11.59
C VAL A 167 7.27 -9.94 11.99
N THR A 168 8.20 -9.14 12.54
CA THR A 168 9.51 -9.65 12.99
C THR A 168 9.37 -10.64 14.13
N ASP A 169 8.47 -10.41 15.08
CA ASP A 169 8.29 -11.31 16.22
C ASP A 169 7.64 -12.62 15.79
N LYS A 170 6.61 -12.58 14.94
CA LYS A 170 6.05 -13.80 14.32
C LYS A 170 7.10 -14.58 13.53
N ARG A 171 7.99 -13.89 12.81
CA ARG A 171 9.10 -14.53 12.07
C ARG A 171 10.12 -15.17 13.02
N LYS A 172 10.50 -14.50 14.11
CA LYS A 172 11.39 -15.05 15.14
C LYS A 172 10.79 -16.30 15.78
N GLU A 173 9.50 -16.27 16.13
CA GLU A 173 8.79 -17.43 16.67
C GLU A 173 8.72 -18.59 15.67
N ALA A 174 8.38 -18.32 14.41
CA ALA A 174 8.36 -19.34 13.36
C ALA A 174 9.75 -19.94 13.13
N ALA A 175 10.80 -19.10 13.10
CA ALA A 175 12.18 -19.54 12.97
C ALA A 175 12.60 -20.41 14.17
N ALA A 176 12.24 -20.03 15.39
CA ALA A 176 12.49 -20.83 16.58
C ALA A 176 11.83 -22.21 16.48
N ARG A 177 10.57 -22.28 16.02
CA ARG A 177 9.86 -23.56 15.79
C ARG A 177 10.54 -24.40 14.71
N MET A 178 10.96 -23.80 13.59
CA MET A 178 11.66 -24.53 12.51
C MET A 178 13.01 -25.07 12.97
N VAL A 179 13.77 -24.29 13.75
CA VAL A 179 15.05 -24.73 14.31
C VAL A 179 14.83 -25.87 15.30
N GLN A 180 13.81 -25.78 16.15
CA GLN A 180 13.43 -26.87 17.05
C GLN A 180 13.03 -28.15 16.30
N ALA A 181 12.23 -28.03 15.24
CA ALA A 181 11.86 -29.18 14.40
C ALA A 181 13.08 -29.82 13.74
N ARG A 182 13.95 -29.01 13.13
CA ARG A 182 15.18 -29.47 12.48
C ARG A 182 16.19 -30.07 13.48
N TRP A 183 16.20 -29.58 14.71
CA TRP A 183 17.01 -30.17 15.79
C TRP A 183 16.48 -31.56 16.19
N ARG A 184 15.16 -31.76 16.22
CA ARG A 184 14.55 -33.09 16.44
C ARG A 184 14.91 -34.04 15.30
N GLU A 185 14.79 -33.60 14.06
CA GLU A 185 15.24 -34.36 12.89
C GLU A 185 16.74 -34.68 12.97
N TYR A 186 17.60 -33.70 13.27
CA TYR A 186 19.03 -33.92 13.41
C TYR A 186 19.36 -34.92 14.52
N LYS A 187 18.65 -34.91 15.65
CA LYS A 187 18.80 -35.94 16.68
C LYS A 187 18.51 -37.34 16.15
N VAL A 188 17.44 -37.51 15.36
CA VAL A 188 17.08 -38.80 14.73
C VAL A 188 18.07 -39.19 13.64
N MET A 189 18.45 -38.23 12.79
CA MET A 189 19.36 -38.42 11.66
C MET A 189 20.79 -38.68 12.12
N ARG A 190 21.26 -38.09 13.23
CA ARG A 190 22.59 -38.37 13.80
C ARG A 190 22.71 -39.83 14.23
N THR A 191 21.66 -40.40 14.83
CA THR A 191 21.59 -41.82 15.22
C THR A 191 21.58 -42.74 14.00
N ALA A 192 20.90 -42.33 12.92
CA ALA A 192 20.89 -43.04 11.64
C ALA A 192 22.20 -42.88 10.84
N TYR A 193 22.86 -41.72 10.91
CA TYR A 193 24.11 -41.39 10.22
C TYR A 193 25.30 -42.18 10.78
N THR A 194 25.36 -42.41 12.10
CA THR A 194 26.36 -43.33 12.69
C THR A 194 26.27 -44.75 12.13
N ASN A 195 25.08 -45.17 11.67
CA ASN A 195 24.89 -46.48 11.04
C ASN A 195 25.10 -46.43 9.51
N ALA A 196 24.75 -45.33 8.84
CA ALA A 196 24.88 -45.17 7.39
C ALA A 196 26.30 -44.80 6.91
N VAL A 197 27.13 -44.14 7.74
CA VAL A 197 28.55 -43.88 7.43
C VAL A 197 29.36 -45.17 7.31
N ARG A 198 28.91 -46.26 7.96
CA ARG A 198 29.49 -47.60 7.82
C ARG A 198 29.18 -48.25 6.46
N GLN A 199 28.14 -47.79 5.74
CA GLN A 199 27.76 -48.31 4.42
C GLN A 199 28.25 -47.43 3.25
N ARG A 200 28.36 -46.11 3.43
CA ARG A 200 28.70 -45.17 2.33
C ARG A 200 30.18 -45.03 1.98
N GLN A 201 31.08 -45.75 2.68
CA GLN A 201 32.47 -45.90 2.24
C GLN A 201 32.62 -46.88 1.05
N LEU A 202 31.59 -47.66 0.72
CA LEU A 202 31.63 -48.61 -0.41
C LEU A 202 31.12 -48.05 -1.76
N GLU A 203 30.41 -46.92 -1.79
CA GLU A 203 29.66 -46.48 -2.99
C GLU A 203 30.20 -45.20 -3.65
N ARG A 204 31.37 -44.69 -3.24
CA ARG A 204 31.95 -43.45 -3.79
C ARG A 204 32.85 -43.63 -5.01
N SER A 205 32.74 -44.75 -5.72
CA SER A 205 33.51 -45.01 -6.95
C SER A 205 32.76 -44.76 -8.26
N THR A 206 31.46 -44.42 -8.23
CA THR A 206 30.68 -44.38 -9.47
C THR A 206 29.64 -43.26 -9.47
N THR A 207 30.06 -42.02 -9.71
CA THR A 207 29.34 -40.97 -10.46
C THR A 207 30.04 -39.63 -10.29
N SER A 208 31.09 -39.45 -11.07
CA SER A 208 31.61 -38.14 -11.43
C SER A 208 31.45 -38.00 -12.94
N LYS A 209 31.01 -36.80 -13.36
CA LYS A 209 30.80 -36.31 -14.74
C LYS A 209 29.38 -36.47 -15.29
N LEU A 210 28.57 -35.42 -15.08
CA LEU A 210 27.73 -34.88 -16.15
C LEU A 210 27.25 -33.45 -15.83
N SER A 211 27.75 -32.47 -16.56
CA SER A 211 26.93 -31.44 -17.23
C SER A 211 27.85 -30.45 -17.93
N VAL A 212 28.11 -30.74 -19.21
CA VAL A 212 28.55 -29.75 -20.18
C VAL A 212 27.40 -28.75 -20.36
N ARG A 213 27.71 -27.47 -20.22
CA ARG A 213 26.79 -26.34 -20.33
C ARG A 213 26.31 -26.18 -21.77
N ALA A 214 25.27 -26.91 -22.15
CA ALA A 214 24.45 -26.55 -23.31
C ALA A 214 23.69 -25.26 -22.96
N GLN A 215 23.79 -24.24 -23.80
CA GLN A 215 22.97 -23.04 -23.65
C GLN A 215 21.53 -23.38 -24.04
N ASP A 216 20.65 -23.51 -23.04
CA ASP A 216 19.23 -23.76 -23.29
C ASP A 216 18.64 -22.66 -24.20
N PRO A 217 17.86 -23.01 -25.24
CA PRO A 217 17.32 -22.05 -26.21
C PRO A 217 16.46 -20.95 -25.55
N MET A 218 15.83 -21.26 -24.42
CA MET A 218 15.07 -20.30 -23.61
C MET A 218 15.94 -19.16 -23.07
N THR A 219 17.19 -19.45 -22.74
CA THR A 219 18.15 -18.44 -22.23
C THR A 219 18.58 -17.50 -23.35
N VAL A 220 18.73 -18.01 -24.57
CA VAL A 220 19.10 -17.21 -25.75
C VAL A 220 17.94 -16.29 -26.16
N VAL A 221 16.72 -16.82 -26.24
CA VAL A 221 15.51 -16.03 -26.52
C VAL A 221 15.29 -14.97 -25.43
N GLY A 222 15.49 -15.34 -24.16
CA GLY A 222 15.41 -14.41 -23.04
C GLY A 222 16.42 -13.27 -23.15
N ALA A 223 17.70 -13.59 -23.39
CA ALA A 223 18.75 -12.58 -23.54
C ALA A 223 18.48 -11.60 -24.70
N PHE A 224 17.72 -12.01 -25.72
CA PHE A 224 17.29 -11.14 -26.81
C PHE A 224 16.10 -10.23 -26.40
N PHE A 225 14.99 -10.82 -25.95
CA PHE A 225 13.73 -10.08 -25.68
C PHE A 225 13.68 -9.33 -24.35
N PHE A 226 14.57 -9.66 -23.40
CA PHE A 226 14.84 -8.86 -22.20
C PHE A 226 15.94 -7.79 -22.41
N TYR A 227 16.41 -7.64 -23.65
CA TYR A 227 17.37 -6.60 -24.06
C TYR A 227 18.75 -6.68 -23.39
N GLU A 228 19.15 -7.87 -22.95
CA GLU A 228 20.45 -8.09 -22.29
C GLU A 228 21.59 -8.25 -23.31
N SER A 229 21.29 -8.85 -24.47
CA SER A 229 22.25 -9.04 -25.57
C SER A 229 22.42 -7.76 -26.42
N ALA A 230 23.56 -7.62 -27.10
CA ALA A 230 23.83 -6.48 -27.98
C ALA A 230 22.79 -6.32 -29.10
N ARG A 231 22.36 -7.43 -29.73
CA ARG A 231 21.28 -7.43 -30.73
C ARG A 231 19.92 -7.13 -30.09
N GLY A 232 19.68 -7.63 -28.89
CA GLY A 232 18.50 -7.30 -28.09
C GLY A 232 18.39 -5.80 -27.82
N LYS A 233 19.50 -5.12 -27.46
CA LYS A 233 19.50 -3.66 -27.24
C LYS A 233 19.07 -2.87 -28.48
N VAL A 234 19.53 -3.26 -29.67
CA VAL A 234 19.11 -2.62 -30.93
C VAL A 234 17.62 -2.83 -31.18
N PHE A 235 17.13 -4.06 -31.00
CA PHE A 235 15.70 -4.38 -31.10
C PHE A 235 14.86 -3.61 -30.05
N GLY A 236 15.41 -3.42 -28.85
CA GLY A 236 14.83 -2.60 -27.80
C GLY A 236 14.69 -1.13 -28.21
N ASN A 237 15.74 -0.52 -28.76
CA ASN A 237 15.68 0.84 -29.27
C ASN A 237 14.63 0.97 -30.39
N PHE A 238 14.55 -0.01 -31.29
CA PHE A 238 13.49 -0.06 -32.30
C PHE A 238 12.10 -0.14 -31.68
N THR A 239 11.89 -1.03 -30.71
CA THR A 239 10.61 -1.18 -29.99
C THR A 239 10.22 0.11 -29.27
N LEU A 240 11.18 0.79 -28.65
CA LEU A 240 10.97 2.08 -27.98
C LEU A 240 10.52 3.16 -28.98
N VAL A 241 11.16 3.27 -30.14
CA VAL A 241 10.75 4.19 -31.21
C VAL A 241 9.33 3.88 -31.68
N VAL A 242 9.01 2.60 -31.89
CA VAL A 242 7.67 2.17 -32.28
C VAL A 242 6.64 2.56 -31.22
N ILE A 243 6.94 2.41 -29.92
CA ILE A 243 6.04 2.84 -28.83
C ILE A 243 5.78 4.35 -28.92
N TRP A 244 6.81 5.18 -29.07
CA TRP A 244 6.65 6.63 -29.20
C TRP A 244 5.80 7.01 -30.42
N ILE A 245 6.02 6.37 -31.56
CA ILE A 245 5.19 6.59 -32.76
C ILE A 245 3.74 6.16 -32.51
N ASN A 246 3.51 5.05 -31.79
CA ASN A 246 2.16 4.61 -31.43
C ASN A 246 1.43 5.62 -30.52
N LEU A 247 2.13 6.22 -29.56
CA LEU A 247 1.58 7.28 -28.72
C LEU A 247 1.25 8.52 -29.55
N PHE A 248 2.13 8.90 -30.47
CA PHE A 248 1.89 10.01 -31.39
C PHE A 248 0.69 9.76 -32.32
N VAL A 249 0.59 8.57 -32.90
CA VAL A 249 -0.54 8.12 -33.73
C VAL A 249 -1.87 8.21 -32.95
N MET A 250 -1.86 7.84 -31.67
CA MET A 250 -3.02 8.00 -30.80
C MET A 250 -3.42 9.47 -30.63
N CYS A 251 -2.46 10.37 -30.42
CA CYS A 251 -2.72 11.81 -30.36
C CYS A 251 -3.29 12.34 -31.67
N VAL A 252 -2.74 11.95 -32.82
CA VAL A 252 -3.24 12.38 -34.13
C VAL A 252 -4.66 11.89 -34.38
N ARG A 253 -4.99 10.65 -33.99
CA ARG A 253 -6.34 10.06 -34.18
C ARG A 253 -7.42 10.77 -33.35
N SER A 254 -7.06 11.46 -32.27
CA SER A 254 -8.02 12.23 -31.47
C SER A 254 -8.53 13.47 -32.21
N LEU A 255 -7.75 13.99 -33.17
CA LEU A 255 -8.09 15.19 -33.93
C LEU A 255 -9.27 14.95 -34.90
N PRO A 256 -10.21 15.89 -35.02
CA PRO A 256 -11.32 15.80 -35.97
C PRO A 256 -10.84 15.66 -37.42
N GLN A 257 -9.74 16.33 -37.78
CA GLN A 257 -9.14 16.34 -39.12
C GLN A 257 -8.56 14.97 -39.53
N ALA A 258 -8.21 14.12 -38.56
CA ALA A 258 -7.75 12.75 -38.84
C ALA A 258 -8.92 11.80 -39.13
N LYS A 259 -10.13 12.13 -38.68
CA LYS A 259 -11.35 11.34 -38.90
C LYS A 259 -12.06 11.66 -40.21
N SER A 260 -11.81 12.85 -40.77
CA SER A 260 -12.46 13.29 -42.01
C SER A 260 -11.94 12.61 -43.27
N ASP A 261 -10.70 12.11 -43.25
CA ASP A 261 -10.08 11.43 -44.40
C ASP A 261 -9.99 9.91 -44.16
N PRO A 262 -10.74 9.08 -44.91
CA PRO A 262 -10.76 7.63 -44.73
C PRO A 262 -9.42 6.97 -45.04
N LEU A 263 -8.59 7.56 -45.92
CA LEU A 263 -7.29 7.00 -46.27
C LEU A 263 -6.28 7.17 -45.12
N ARG A 264 -6.28 8.34 -44.47
CA ARG A 264 -5.47 8.59 -43.27
C ARG A 264 -5.88 7.67 -42.12
N LEU A 265 -7.18 7.53 -41.89
CA LEU A 265 -7.69 6.64 -40.85
C LEU A 265 -7.23 5.20 -41.05
N ARG A 266 -7.27 4.71 -42.29
CA ARG A 266 -6.82 3.36 -42.67
C ARG A 266 -5.31 3.19 -42.48
N MET A 267 -4.50 4.18 -42.83
CA MET A 267 -3.04 4.12 -42.59
C MET A 267 -2.70 4.01 -41.10
N LEU A 268 -3.38 4.80 -40.25
CA LEU A 268 -3.20 4.75 -38.79
C LEU A 268 -3.63 3.37 -38.23
N GLU A 269 -4.71 2.79 -38.75
CA GLU A 269 -5.17 1.45 -38.34
C GLU A 269 -4.21 0.33 -38.76
N VAL A 270 -3.66 0.39 -39.97
CA VAL A 270 -2.66 -0.59 -40.43
C VAL A 270 -1.41 -0.51 -39.56
N PHE A 271 -0.95 0.69 -39.23
CA PHE A 271 0.19 0.88 -38.35
C PHE A 271 -0.08 0.30 -36.95
N ASP A 272 -1.22 0.61 -36.34
CA ASP A 272 -1.64 0.09 -35.04
C ASP A 272 -1.74 -1.44 -35.00
N ASN A 273 -2.27 -2.05 -36.06
CA ASN A 273 -2.38 -3.51 -36.16
C ASN A 273 -1.01 -4.17 -36.36
N THR A 274 -0.09 -3.51 -37.06
CA THR A 274 1.26 -4.03 -37.28
C THR A 274 2.11 -3.95 -36.01
N SER A 275 2.06 -2.81 -35.31
CA SER A 275 2.77 -2.63 -34.03
C SER A 275 2.28 -3.63 -32.97
N LEU A 276 0.97 -3.93 -32.95
CA LEU A 276 0.38 -4.97 -32.12
C LEU A 276 1.07 -6.32 -32.31
N ILE A 277 1.24 -6.78 -33.55
CA ILE A 277 1.83 -8.10 -33.83
C ILE A 277 3.26 -8.15 -33.27
N VAL A 278 4.03 -7.08 -33.46
CA VAL A 278 5.39 -6.97 -32.91
C VAL A 278 5.39 -7.06 -31.38
N PHE A 279 4.48 -6.35 -30.71
CA PHE A 279 4.38 -6.42 -29.26
C PHE A 279 3.92 -7.80 -28.79
N LEU A 280 2.92 -8.40 -29.44
CA LEU A 280 2.35 -9.71 -29.09
C LEU A 280 3.42 -10.81 -29.15
N VAL A 281 4.18 -10.84 -30.25
CA VAL A 281 5.30 -11.77 -30.40
C VAL A 281 6.34 -11.53 -29.31
N SER A 282 6.66 -10.26 -29.01
CA SER A 282 7.63 -9.91 -27.96
C SER A 282 7.18 -10.39 -26.57
N TYR A 283 5.89 -10.24 -26.24
CA TYR A 283 5.34 -10.71 -24.97
C TYR A 283 5.33 -12.24 -24.85
N ILE A 284 4.89 -12.94 -25.90
CA ILE A 284 4.90 -14.41 -25.93
C ILE A 284 6.33 -14.93 -25.78
N ALA A 285 7.31 -14.29 -26.44
CA ALA A 285 8.72 -14.66 -26.33
C ALA A 285 9.29 -14.42 -24.92
N ARG A 286 8.89 -13.33 -24.24
CA ARG A 286 9.24 -13.09 -22.82
C ARG A 286 8.59 -14.10 -21.88
N LEU A 287 7.31 -14.41 -22.09
CA LEU A 287 6.61 -15.42 -21.31
C LEU A 287 7.25 -16.81 -21.50
N TYR A 288 7.65 -17.15 -22.72
CA TYR A 288 8.36 -18.39 -23.02
C TYR A 288 9.72 -18.46 -22.30
N SER A 289 10.48 -17.35 -22.29
CA SER A 289 11.83 -17.26 -21.71
C SER A 289 11.88 -16.94 -20.21
N ALA A 290 10.75 -16.62 -19.58
CA ALA A 290 10.66 -16.30 -18.14
C ALA A 290 11.39 -17.30 -17.20
N PRO A 291 11.33 -18.64 -17.40
CA PRO A 291 12.05 -19.60 -16.55
C PRO A 291 13.57 -19.47 -16.58
N ALA A 292 14.14 -18.93 -17.66
CA ALA A 292 15.58 -18.73 -17.80
C ALA A 292 16.07 -17.47 -17.08
N HIS A 293 15.19 -16.48 -16.89
CA HIS A 293 15.53 -15.18 -16.31
C HIS A 293 15.91 -15.32 -14.82
N PRO A 294 16.99 -14.69 -14.34
CA PRO A 294 17.48 -14.84 -12.95
C PRO A 294 16.42 -14.53 -11.88
N ARG A 295 15.49 -13.61 -12.16
CA ARG A 295 14.45 -13.16 -11.23
C ARG A 295 13.34 -14.19 -10.97
N PHE A 296 12.95 -14.97 -11.98
CA PHE A 296 11.81 -15.90 -11.91
C PHE A 296 12.24 -17.36 -11.81
N ARG A 297 13.55 -17.60 -11.71
CA ARG A 297 14.13 -18.94 -11.61
C ARG A 297 13.77 -19.58 -10.27
N ALA A 298 12.87 -20.57 -10.30
CA ALA A 298 12.57 -21.41 -9.15
C ALA A 298 13.72 -22.37 -8.81
N ARG A 299 13.92 -22.69 -7.52
CA ARG A 299 14.85 -23.75 -7.10
C ARG A 299 14.30 -25.10 -7.57
N GLY A 300 14.98 -25.73 -8.52
CA GLY A 300 14.52 -26.97 -9.18
C GLY A 300 14.18 -26.72 -10.65
N ALA A 301 15.15 -26.21 -11.42
CA ALA A 301 14.94 -25.73 -12.79
C ALA A 301 14.51 -26.80 -13.82
N GLN A 302 14.49 -28.09 -13.43
CA GLN A 302 14.14 -29.21 -14.31
C GLN A 302 12.72 -29.76 -14.09
N ASP A 303 12.01 -29.34 -13.04
CA ASP A 303 10.65 -29.80 -12.78
C ASP A 303 9.65 -29.05 -13.67
N ARG A 304 8.75 -29.76 -14.37
CA ARG A 304 7.70 -29.16 -15.23
C ARG A 304 6.85 -28.12 -14.48
N MET A 305 6.61 -28.35 -13.19
CA MET A 305 5.87 -27.43 -12.33
C MET A 305 6.64 -26.14 -12.03
N ALA A 306 7.97 -26.20 -11.93
CA ALA A 306 8.82 -25.02 -11.71
C ALA A 306 8.80 -24.08 -12.93
N ILE A 307 8.73 -24.63 -14.14
CA ILE A 307 8.61 -23.87 -15.39
C ILE A 307 7.27 -23.14 -15.45
N VAL A 308 6.16 -23.83 -15.19
CA VAL A 308 4.81 -23.23 -15.17
C VAL A 308 4.74 -22.13 -14.12
N TYR A 309 5.29 -22.39 -12.94
CA TYR A 309 5.34 -21.41 -11.86
C TYR A 309 6.14 -20.15 -12.23
N ALA A 310 7.30 -20.29 -12.88
CA ALA A 310 8.09 -19.15 -13.34
C ALA A 310 7.35 -18.29 -14.39
N ARG A 311 6.59 -18.92 -15.29
CA ARG A 311 5.74 -18.20 -16.25
C ARG A 311 4.59 -17.47 -15.56
N TYR A 312 3.95 -18.12 -14.60
CA TYR A 312 2.90 -17.51 -13.78
C TYR A 312 3.42 -16.31 -12.96
N GLN A 313 4.63 -16.43 -12.40
CA GLN A 313 5.29 -15.32 -11.72
C GLN A 313 5.55 -14.14 -12.67
N TYR A 314 5.95 -14.39 -13.93
CA TYR A 314 6.09 -13.32 -14.92
C TYR A 314 4.74 -12.66 -15.23
N LEU A 315 3.67 -13.44 -15.45
CA LEU A 315 2.33 -12.90 -15.75
C LEU A 315 1.81 -11.93 -14.69
N ILE A 316 2.11 -12.20 -13.41
CA ILE A 316 1.67 -11.38 -12.28
C ILE A 316 2.71 -10.31 -11.88
N SER A 317 3.93 -10.38 -12.42
CA SER A 317 4.94 -9.35 -12.21
C SER A 317 4.48 -8.01 -12.78
N PHE A 318 4.99 -6.90 -12.24
CA PHE A 318 4.61 -5.57 -12.71
C PHE A 318 4.87 -5.38 -14.21
N SER A 319 6.03 -5.83 -14.71
CA SER A 319 6.38 -5.78 -16.13
C SER A 319 5.46 -6.66 -17.00
N GLY A 320 5.10 -7.85 -16.51
CA GLY A 320 4.21 -8.75 -17.26
C GLY A 320 2.76 -8.25 -17.30
N LEU A 321 2.30 -7.64 -16.21
CA LEU A 321 0.99 -7.00 -16.15
C LEU A 321 0.93 -5.73 -17.01
N ALA A 322 2.00 -4.91 -16.99
CA ALA A 322 2.14 -3.75 -17.86
C ALA A 322 2.07 -4.12 -19.34
N ASP A 323 2.81 -5.15 -19.76
CA ASP A 323 2.75 -5.68 -21.12
C ASP A 323 1.34 -6.21 -21.47
N LEU A 324 0.70 -6.94 -20.56
CA LEU A 324 -0.65 -7.47 -20.75
C LEU A 324 -1.69 -6.36 -20.89
N LEU A 325 -1.65 -5.35 -20.02
CA LEU A 325 -2.54 -4.19 -20.04
C LEU A 325 -2.34 -3.35 -21.31
N ALA A 326 -1.09 -3.18 -21.76
CA ALA A 326 -0.80 -2.53 -23.02
C ALA A 326 -1.38 -3.26 -24.24
N MET A 327 -1.57 -4.57 -24.15
CA MET A 327 -2.16 -5.42 -25.19
C MET A 327 -3.67 -5.53 -25.12
N LEU A 328 -4.26 -5.34 -23.93
CA LEU A 328 -5.68 -5.43 -23.66
C LEU A 328 -6.59 -4.69 -24.68
N PRO A 329 -6.28 -3.47 -25.15
CA PRO A 329 -7.14 -2.75 -26.10
C PRO A 329 -7.29 -3.50 -27.42
N ASN A 330 -6.22 -4.17 -27.82
CA ASN A 330 -6.14 -4.89 -29.08
C ASN A 330 -6.77 -6.29 -28.97
N VAL A 331 -6.62 -6.96 -27.82
CA VAL A 331 -7.32 -8.22 -27.51
C VAL A 331 -8.83 -7.98 -27.51
N VAL A 332 -9.28 -6.90 -26.88
CA VAL A 332 -10.67 -6.47 -26.89
C VAL A 332 -11.17 -6.19 -28.31
N ASN A 333 -10.41 -5.45 -29.12
CA ASN A 333 -10.77 -5.14 -30.50
C ASN A 333 -10.85 -6.41 -31.38
N ALA A 334 -9.92 -7.34 -31.23
CA ALA A 334 -9.94 -8.62 -31.94
C ALA A 334 -11.14 -9.48 -31.51
N ALA A 335 -11.46 -9.51 -30.20
CA ALA A 335 -12.61 -10.22 -29.68
C ALA A 335 -13.95 -9.64 -30.19
N THR A 336 -14.08 -8.32 -30.29
CA THR A 336 -15.29 -7.67 -30.86
C THR A 336 -15.45 -7.95 -32.36
N VAL A 337 -14.36 -7.99 -33.12
CA VAL A 337 -14.39 -8.35 -34.55
C VAL A 337 -14.77 -9.82 -34.72
N PHE A 338 -14.24 -10.71 -33.86
CA PHE A 338 -14.52 -12.14 -33.93
C PHE A 338 -15.94 -12.51 -33.47
N SER A 339 -16.45 -11.87 -32.42
CA SER A 339 -17.80 -12.16 -31.91
C SER A 339 -18.92 -11.49 -32.71
N GLY A 340 -18.60 -10.48 -33.52
CA GLY A 340 -19.59 -9.69 -34.26
C GLY A 340 -20.49 -8.81 -33.38
N VAL A 341 -20.28 -8.79 -32.07
CA VAL A 341 -21.09 -8.06 -31.09
C VAL A 341 -20.30 -6.90 -30.50
N TRP A 342 -20.81 -5.68 -30.67
CA TRP A 342 -20.23 -4.44 -30.16
C TRP A 342 -20.69 -4.12 -28.73
N TRP A 343 -20.38 -5.00 -27.75
CA TRP A 343 -20.78 -4.80 -26.35
C TRP A 343 -19.92 -3.76 -25.60
N ILE A 344 -18.80 -3.34 -26.17
CA ILE A 344 -17.93 -2.30 -25.60
C ILE A 344 -18.05 -1.03 -26.44
N PRO A 345 -18.41 0.13 -25.85
CA PRO A 345 -18.43 1.39 -26.57
C PRO A 345 -17.08 1.67 -27.23
N THR A 346 -17.06 2.06 -28.51
CA THR A 346 -15.84 2.34 -29.28
C THR A 346 -14.93 3.38 -28.61
N LYS A 347 -15.50 4.25 -27.78
CA LYS A 347 -14.77 5.23 -26.96
C LYS A 347 -13.91 4.56 -25.89
N VAL A 348 -14.40 3.49 -25.26
CA VAL A 348 -13.66 2.73 -24.24
C VAL A 348 -12.48 1.99 -24.87
N THR A 349 -12.67 1.35 -26.04
CA THR A 349 -11.55 0.67 -26.73
C THR A 349 -10.46 1.64 -27.18
N VAL A 350 -10.83 2.88 -27.54
CA VAL A 350 -9.87 3.96 -27.82
C VAL A 350 -9.14 4.38 -26.55
N ALA A 351 -9.83 4.59 -25.43
CA ALA A 351 -9.21 4.98 -24.16
C ALA A 351 -8.22 3.92 -23.65
N LEU A 352 -8.56 2.64 -23.80
CA LEU A 352 -7.69 1.52 -23.42
C LEU A 352 -6.34 1.58 -24.16
N ARG A 353 -6.27 2.10 -25.40
CA ARG A 353 -4.99 2.21 -26.16
C ARG A 353 -3.93 3.03 -25.43
N SER A 354 -4.31 3.90 -24.51
CA SER A 354 -3.40 4.67 -23.64
C SER A 354 -2.49 3.76 -22.79
N PHE A 355 -2.94 2.55 -22.46
CA PHE A 355 -2.14 1.58 -21.70
C PHE A 355 -0.86 1.16 -22.43
N ARG A 356 -0.72 1.43 -23.73
CA ARG A 356 0.55 1.22 -24.46
C ARG A 356 1.71 2.01 -23.86
N VAL A 357 1.45 3.11 -23.14
CA VAL A 357 2.51 3.84 -22.41
C VAL A 357 3.21 2.96 -21.37
N LEU A 358 2.51 1.94 -20.84
CA LEU A 358 3.06 0.99 -19.88
C LEU A 358 4.17 0.12 -20.49
N LEU A 359 4.25 -0.02 -21.81
CA LEU A 359 5.37 -0.71 -22.48
C LEU A 359 6.72 -0.01 -22.25
N LEU A 360 6.73 1.27 -21.87
CA LEU A 360 7.96 1.97 -21.47
C LEU A 360 8.59 1.38 -20.21
N GLU A 361 7.81 0.70 -19.36
CA GLU A 361 8.32 0.04 -18.16
C GLU A 361 9.42 -0.98 -18.45
N GLN A 362 9.36 -1.64 -19.61
CA GLN A 362 10.38 -2.60 -20.07
C GLN A 362 11.79 -1.98 -20.13
N PHE A 363 11.84 -0.66 -20.37
CA PHE A 363 13.07 0.12 -20.47
C PHE A 363 13.42 0.80 -19.15
N LEU A 364 12.42 1.34 -18.46
CA LEU A 364 12.61 2.07 -17.20
C LEU A 364 12.93 1.14 -16.02
N LYS A 365 12.48 -0.13 -16.05
CA LYS A 365 12.67 -1.15 -14.99
C LYS A 365 12.39 -0.62 -13.57
N SER A 366 11.48 0.34 -13.48
CA SER A 366 11.15 1.07 -12.25
C SER A 366 10.11 0.30 -11.44
N GLY A 367 9.25 -0.44 -12.11
CA GLY A 367 8.25 -1.36 -11.59
C GLY A 367 8.78 -2.37 -10.58
N ASP A 368 10.04 -2.79 -10.69
CA ASP A 368 10.67 -3.68 -9.71
C ASP A 368 10.70 -3.06 -8.31
N ALA A 369 10.95 -1.74 -8.23
CA ALA A 369 10.91 -1.03 -6.96
C ALA A 369 9.47 -0.92 -6.44
N PHE A 370 8.50 -0.66 -7.31
CA PHE A 370 7.07 -0.61 -6.96
C PHE A 370 6.54 -1.98 -6.49
N GLU A 371 6.90 -3.06 -7.17
CA GLU A 371 6.50 -4.43 -6.83
C GLU A 371 7.09 -4.86 -5.48
N GLN A 372 8.37 -4.58 -5.24
CA GLN A 372 9.02 -4.84 -3.96
C GLN A 372 8.38 -4.01 -2.84
N THR A 373 8.12 -2.72 -3.12
CA THR A 373 7.41 -1.83 -2.20
C THR A 373 6.04 -2.40 -1.83
N TRP A 374 5.23 -2.80 -2.82
CA TRP A 374 3.92 -3.40 -2.61
C TRP A 374 4.00 -4.70 -1.80
N LEU A 375 4.92 -5.61 -2.13
CA LEU A 375 5.07 -6.87 -1.41
C LEU A 375 5.47 -6.68 0.06
N GLU A 376 6.26 -5.65 0.35
CA GLU A 376 6.65 -5.27 1.71
C GLU A 376 5.51 -4.65 2.50
N THR A 377 4.70 -3.79 1.87
CA THR A 377 3.71 -2.96 2.56
C THR A 377 2.26 -3.43 2.41
N LYS A 378 1.93 -4.39 1.54
CA LYS A 378 0.55 -4.81 1.24
C LYS A 378 -0.30 -5.12 2.48
N ASN A 379 0.29 -5.73 3.50
CA ASN A 379 -0.42 -6.08 4.72
C ASN A 379 -0.72 -4.85 5.59
N VAL A 380 0.22 -3.89 5.59
CA VAL A 380 0.09 -2.61 6.30
C VAL A 380 -0.91 -1.72 5.58
N LEU A 381 -0.76 -1.57 4.27
CA LEU A 381 -1.66 -0.80 3.41
C LEU A 381 -3.07 -1.37 3.41
N GLY A 382 -3.23 -2.70 3.42
CA GLY A 382 -4.55 -3.33 3.54
C GLY A 382 -5.26 -2.96 4.85
N ALA A 383 -4.52 -2.92 5.97
CA ALA A 383 -5.07 -2.49 7.26
C ALA A 383 -5.42 -0.99 7.26
N MET A 384 -4.59 -0.13 6.67
CA MET A 384 -4.88 1.30 6.54
C MET A 384 -6.06 1.56 5.59
N ALA A 385 -6.16 0.84 4.47
CA ALA A 385 -7.26 0.95 3.53
C ALA A 385 -8.58 0.52 4.19
N PHE A 386 -8.55 -0.49 5.06
CA PHE A 386 -9.71 -0.84 5.88
C PHE A 386 -10.15 0.31 6.80
N ILE A 387 -9.21 0.96 7.50
CA ILE A 387 -9.51 2.15 8.31
C ILE A 387 -10.07 3.29 7.43
N ALA A 388 -9.47 3.54 6.26
CA ALA A 388 -9.92 4.58 5.34
C ALA A 388 -11.35 4.31 4.84
N ILE A 389 -11.69 3.08 4.45
CA ILE A 389 -13.05 2.69 4.04
C ILE A 389 -14.03 2.86 5.22
N LEU A 390 -13.62 2.48 6.43
CA LEU A 390 -14.41 2.64 7.64
C LEU A 390 -14.70 4.11 7.94
N THR A 391 -13.68 4.96 7.90
CA THR A 391 -13.82 6.41 8.05
C THR A 391 -14.71 6.97 6.93
N TRP A 392 -14.51 6.58 5.68
CA TRP A 392 -15.28 7.07 4.54
C TRP A 392 -16.77 6.76 4.64
N VAL A 393 -17.14 5.50 4.87
CA VAL A 393 -18.55 5.10 4.95
C VAL A 393 -19.25 5.73 6.17
N THR A 394 -18.58 5.76 7.32
CA THR A 394 -19.15 6.34 8.54
C THR A 394 -19.36 7.84 8.40
N THR A 395 -18.38 8.55 7.85
CA THR A 395 -18.47 10.00 7.68
C THR A 395 -19.32 10.44 6.50
N ALA A 396 -19.41 9.66 5.40
CA ALA A 396 -20.38 9.89 4.32
C ALA A 396 -21.82 9.88 4.85
N SER A 397 -22.10 9.02 5.82
CA SER A 397 -23.41 8.95 6.46
C SER A 397 -23.69 10.17 7.33
N LEU A 398 -22.66 10.68 8.02
CA LEU A 398 -22.75 11.93 8.77
C LEU A 398 -22.96 13.14 7.84
N TRP A 399 -22.31 13.15 6.67
CA TRP A 399 -22.53 14.17 5.63
C TRP A 399 -23.94 14.12 5.05
N PHE A 400 -24.42 12.93 4.71
CA PHE A 400 -25.81 12.74 4.28
C PHE A 400 -26.80 13.28 5.33
N PHE A 401 -26.52 13.06 6.61
CA PHE A 401 -27.35 13.59 7.69
C PHE A 401 -27.22 15.10 7.90
N ALA A 402 -26.02 15.66 7.74
CA ALA A 402 -25.77 17.08 7.97
C ALA A 402 -26.30 17.96 6.83
N GLU A 403 -26.19 17.49 5.58
CA GLU A 403 -26.48 18.29 4.38
C GLU A 403 -27.57 17.69 3.48
N GLY A 404 -27.78 16.37 3.53
CA GLY A 404 -28.69 15.64 2.62
C GLY A 404 -30.12 15.43 3.17
N THR A 405 -30.29 15.30 4.48
CA THR A 405 -31.62 15.36 5.11
C THR A 405 -31.94 16.82 5.43
N GLY A 406 -33.19 17.25 5.28
CA GLY A 406 -33.61 18.65 5.38
C GLY A 406 -33.39 19.36 6.73
N MET A 407 -32.52 18.85 7.62
CA MET A 407 -31.97 19.53 8.80
C MET A 407 -30.80 20.46 8.45
N LYS A 408 -30.96 21.20 7.37
CA LYS A 408 -30.21 22.42 7.13
C LYS A 408 -30.59 23.43 8.23
N ILE A 409 -29.93 23.36 9.39
CA ILE A 409 -29.90 24.49 10.33
C ILE A 409 -29.00 25.53 9.67
N CYS A 410 -29.60 26.22 8.72
CA CYS A 410 -28.96 27.25 7.96
C CYS A 410 -29.20 28.57 8.67
N GLU A 411 -28.09 29.28 8.92
CA GLU A 411 -28.16 30.72 9.11
C GLU A 411 -28.72 31.35 7.83
N GLN A 412 -29.36 32.51 7.92
CA GLN A 412 -30.14 33.19 6.87
C GLN A 412 -29.40 33.34 5.51
N ALA A 413 -28.09 33.14 5.51
CA ALA A 413 -27.19 33.19 4.37
C ALA A 413 -27.26 31.95 3.42
N CYS A 414 -27.68 30.76 3.86
CA CYS A 414 -27.68 29.56 3.00
C CYS A 414 -28.99 29.34 2.20
N GLU A 415 -30.00 30.18 2.39
CA GLU A 415 -31.32 30.03 1.77
C GLU A 415 -31.31 30.36 0.25
N ASN A 416 -30.32 31.15 -0.19
CA ASN A 416 -30.20 31.64 -1.58
C ASN A 416 -29.34 30.77 -2.51
N THR A 417 -28.70 29.73 -1.98
CA THR A 417 -27.98 28.77 -2.81
C THR A 417 -28.92 27.67 -3.27
N ASP A 418 -29.00 27.46 -4.58
CA ASP A 418 -29.74 26.38 -5.28
C ASP A 418 -29.11 24.98 -5.00
N ASN A 419 -28.68 24.78 -3.75
CA ASN A 419 -27.95 23.64 -3.21
C ASN A 419 -28.89 22.46 -2.88
N SER A 420 -29.98 22.29 -3.64
CA SER A 420 -31.03 21.30 -3.37
C SER A 420 -30.73 19.90 -3.95
N GLU A 421 -29.68 19.77 -4.77
CA GLU A 421 -29.43 18.53 -5.53
C GLU A 421 -28.21 17.71 -5.10
N TRP A 422 -27.33 18.23 -4.24
CA TRP A 422 -26.11 17.52 -3.83
C TRP A 422 -26.27 16.83 -2.47
N MET A 423 -25.70 15.62 -2.34
CA MET A 423 -25.87 14.70 -1.20
C MET A 423 -27.31 14.17 -0.95
N THR A 424 -28.17 14.15 -1.96
CA THR A 424 -29.57 13.66 -1.86
C THR A 424 -29.72 12.16 -1.59
N SER A 425 -28.65 11.38 -1.81
CA SER A 425 -28.60 9.94 -1.54
C SER A 425 -27.29 9.55 -0.84
N ILE A 426 -27.29 8.41 -0.14
CA ILE A 426 -26.07 7.85 0.47
C ILE A 426 -24.97 7.64 -0.59
N GLY A 427 -25.33 7.23 -1.81
CA GLY A 427 -24.38 7.08 -2.92
C GLY A 427 -23.71 8.41 -3.31
N SER A 428 -24.51 9.49 -3.41
CA SER A 428 -23.96 10.83 -3.65
C SER A 428 -23.13 11.35 -2.48
N ALA A 429 -23.53 11.07 -1.23
CA ALA A 429 -22.75 11.45 -0.06
C ALA A 429 -21.41 10.69 0.02
N LEU A 430 -21.37 9.41 -0.39
CA LEU A 430 -20.13 8.66 -0.56
C LEU A 430 -19.23 9.29 -1.63
N TYR A 431 -19.80 9.73 -2.75
CA TYR A 431 -19.04 10.42 -3.81
C TYR A 431 -18.40 11.72 -3.30
N TYR A 432 -19.20 12.63 -2.73
CA TYR A 432 -18.69 13.93 -2.26
C TYR A 432 -17.74 13.79 -1.06
N SER A 433 -18.03 12.90 -0.11
CA SER A 433 -17.10 12.66 1.01
C SER A 433 -15.76 12.08 0.57
N ALA A 434 -15.71 11.30 -0.52
CA ALA A 434 -14.45 10.83 -1.08
C ALA A 434 -13.59 11.99 -1.62
N ILE A 435 -14.24 12.99 -2.24
CA ILE A 435 -13.58 14.22 -2.71
C ILE A 435 -13.06 15.01 -1.50
N PHE A 436 -13.89 15.22 -0.48
CA PHE A 436 -13.52 15.95 0.75
C PHE A 436 -12.37 15.27 1.51
N LEU A 437 -12.30 13.94 1.53
CA LEU A 437 -11.20 13.19 2.16
C LEU A 437 -9.89 13.27 1.37
N GLN A 438 -9.95 13.60 0.09
CA GLN A 438 -8.80 13.89 -0.77
C GLN A 438 -8.32 15.35 -0.62
N ASP A 439 -8.94 16.11 0.29
CA ASP A 439 -8.66 17.52 0.60
C ASP A 439 -9.12 18.52 -0.49
N GLU A 440 -10.07 18.10 -1.32
CA GLU A 440 -10.73 18.90 -2.35
C GLU A 440 -12.17 19.19 -1.90
N TRP A 441 -12.65 20.42 -2.09
CA TRP A 441 -13.91 20.95 -1.56
C TRP A 441 -14.76 21.53 -2.69
N ALA A 442 -15.54 20.66 -3.33
CA ALA A 442 -16.48 21.05 -4.39
C ALA A 442 -17.48 22.14 -3.96
N PHE A 443 -17.82 22.19 -2.67
CA PHE A 443 -18.63 23.23 -2.04
C PHE A 443 -18.05 23.52 -0.66
N ALA A 444 -18.07 24.78 -0.23
CA ALA A 444 -17.58 25.20 1.09
C ALA A 444 -18.68 25.82 1.99
N ASP A 445 -19.86 26.09 1.43
CA ASP A 445 -20.97 26.73 2.13
C ASP A 445 -21.84 25.66 2.82
N PHE A 446 -21.44 25.25 4.03
CA PHE A 446 -22.10 24.19 4.82
C PHE A 446 -23.03 24.73 5.91
N GLY A 447 -24.03 23.93 6.31
CA GLY A 447 -24.78 24.16 7.54
C GLY A 447 -23.91 23.94 8.79
N VAL A 448 -24.37 24.37 9.97
CA VAL A 448 -23.55 24.36 11.21
C VAL A 448 -22.88 23.00 11.49
N PHE A 449 -23.63 21.91 11.32
CA PHE A 449 -23.09 20.56 11.49
C PHE A 449 -22.07 20.19 10.40
N GLY A 450 -22.31 20.57 9.15
CA GLY A 450 -21.34 20.41 8.06
C GLY A 450 -20.06 21.21 8.28
N LYS A 451 -20.13 22.42 8.87
CA LYS A 451 -18.93 23.20 9.26
C LYS A 451 -18.07 22.44 10.26
N VAL A 452 -18.69 21.81 11.28
CA VAL A 452 -17.98 20.99 12.27
C VAL A 452 -17.38 19.74 11.64
N LEU A 453 -18.11 19.07 10.74
CA LEU A 453 -17.61 17.91 9.99
C LEU A 453 -16.43 18.30 9.08
N CYS A 454 -16.48 19.46 8.44
CA CYS A 454 -15.40 20.01 7.64
C CYS A 454 -14.13 20.20 8.48
N ILE A 455 -14.23 20.84 9.65
CA ILE A 455 -13.10 21.01 10.58
C ILE A 455 -12.52 19.63 10.98
N PHE A 456 -13.38 18.66 11.31
CA PHE A 456 -12.96 17.30 11.65
C PHE A 456 -12.21 16.61 10.50
N TYR A 457 -12.68 16.78 9.26
CA TYR A 457 -12.05 16.22 8.06
C TYR A 457 -10.63 16.73 7.87
N VAL A 458 -10.43 18.06 7.91
CA VAL A 458 -9.12 18.66 7.65
C VAL A 458 -8.09 18.20 8.69
N PHE A 459 -8.45 18.11 9.97
CA PHE A 459 -7.50 17.71 11.02
C PHE A 459 -7.27 16.20 11.13
N ILE A 460 -8.32 15.38 10.94
CA ILE A 460 -8.29 13.95 11.25
C ILE A 460 -8.55 13.11 10.00
N GLY A 461 -9.60 13.43 9.24
CA GLY A 461 -10.02 12.66 8.07
C GLY A 461 -8.94 12.57 6.98
N VAL A 462 -8.43 13.72 6.54
CA VAL A 462 -7.36 13.83 5.53
C VAL A 462 -6.09 13.14 6.01
N ALA A 463 -5.75 13.28 7.30
CA ALA A 463 -4.56 12.63 7.87
C ALA A 463 -4.64 11.10 7.79
N ILE A 464 -5.81 10.50 8.06
CA ILE A 464 -6.06 9.06 7.95
C ILE A 464 -5.96 8.60 6.49
N PHE A 465 -6.55 9.37 5.56
CA PHE A 465 -6.54 9.08 4.13
C PHE A 465 -5.16 9.23 3.47
N ALA A 466 -4.31 10.10 4.02
CA ALA A 466 -2.94 10.29 3.56
C ALA A 466 -1.95 9.24 4.11
N MET A 467 -2.29 8.48 5.16
CA MET A 467 -1.37 7.48 5.73
C MET A 467 -0.89 6.40 4.73
N PRO A 468 -1.76 5.78 3.91
CA PRO A 468 -1.33 4.79 2.92
C PRO A 468 -0.30 5.35 1.95
N ILE A 469 -0.50 6.60 1.50
CA ILE A 469 0.41 7.30 0.61
C ILE A 469 1.75 7.51 1.31
N GLY A 470 1.75 7.99 2.55
CA GLY A 470 2.96 8.19 3.34
C GLY A 470 3.78 6.90 3.52
N THR A 471 3.13 5.79 3.86
CA THR A 471 3.78 4.48 4.04
C THR A 471 4.34 3.95 2.73
N PHE A 472 3.59 4.13 1.63
CA PHE A 472 4.04 3.72 0.32
C PHE A 472 5.27 4.52 -0.13
N ILE A 473 5.26 5.84 0.03
CA ILE A 473 6.37 6.74 -0.33
C ILE A 473 7.61 6.43 0.50
N GLU A 474 7.47 6.21 1.81
CA GLU A 474 8.61 5.87 2.69
C GLU A 474 9.31 4.59 2.22
N SER A 475 8.52 3.55 1.92
CA SER A 475 9.04 2.27 1.45
C SER A 475 9.64 2.39 0.04
N LEU A 476 8.98 3.10 -0.89
CA LEU A 476 9.50 3.33 -2.23
C LEU A 476 10.81 4.12 -2.20
N SER A 477 10.88 5.17 -1.37
CA SER A 477 12.09 5.98 -1.19
C SER A 477 13.26 5.14 -0.67
N ARG A 478 12.98 4.19 0.24
CA ARG A 478 13.98 3.22 0.72
C ARG A 478 14.48 2.31 -0.41
N GLN A 479 13.57 1.76 -1.22
CA GLN A 479 13.92 0.89 -2.36
C GLN A 479 14.77 1.63 -3.41
N MET A 480 14.39 2.88 -3.72
CA MET A 480 15.14 3.73 -4.66
C MET A 480 16.54 4.07 -4.14
N LYS A 481 16.67 4.37 -2.84
CA LYS A 481 17.96 4.61 -2.19
C LYS A 481 18.84 3.36 -2.23
N GLU A 482 18.27 2.19 -1.96
CA GLU A 482 18.99 0.91 -2.01
C GLU A 482 19.50 0.61 -3.44
N LYS A 483 18.65 0.75 -4.46
CA LYS A 483 19.05 0.61 -5.86
C LYS A 483 20.19 1.56 -6.23
N ARG A 484 20.14 2.82 -5.80
CA ARG A 484 21.19 3.82 -6.05
C ARG A 484 22.52 3.43 -5.40
N LEU A 485 22.49 2.92 -4.16
CA LEU A 485 23.68 2.46 -3.46
C LEU A 485 24.31 1.22 -4.12
N VAL A 486 23.49 0.32 -4.66
CA VAL A 486 23.95 -0.81 -5.46
C VAL A 486 24.59 -0.34 -6.77
N GLN A 487 24.00 0.63 -7.45
CA GLN A 487 24.57 1.21 -8.68
C GLN A 487 25.92 1.90 -8.44
N LEU A 488 26.08 2.53 -7.27
CA LEU A 488 27.35 3.14 -6.84
C LEU A 488 28.40 2.12 -6.40
N GLY A 489 28.09 0.81 -6.40
CA GLY A 489 29.00 -0.24 -5.96
C GLY A 489 29.27 -0.26 -4.46
N ILE A 490 28.55 0.54 -3.67
CA ILE A 490 28.66 0.58 -2.19
C ILE A 490 28.00 -0.65 -1.58
N LEU A 491 26.92 -1.13 -2.21
CA LEU A 491 26.26 -2.38 -1.86
C LEU A 491 26.47 -3.40 -2.98
N GLU A 492 26.83 -4.64 -2.61
CA GLU A 492 26.96 -5.72 -3.59
C GLU A 492 25.62 -5.96 -4.32
N SER A 493 25.67 -5.93 -5.66
CA SER A 493 24.52 -6.15 -6.53
C SER A 493 24.11 -7.63 -6.52
N GLY A 494 23.32 -8.02 -5.54
CA GLY A 494 22.57 -9.27 -5.65
C GLY A 494 22.17 -9.82 -4.31
N GLY A 495 20.94 -9.56 -3.87
CA GLY A 495 20.13 -10.43 -3.00
C GLY A 495 20.74 -10.95 -1.69
N GLN A 496 21.95 -10.53 -1.33
CA GLN A 496 22.75 -11.09 -0.25
C GLN A 496 22.76 -10.20 0.98
N SER A 497 22.20 -8.99 0.94
CA SER A 497 21.90 -8.26 2.19
C SER A 497 20.62 -8.74 2.87
N ALA A 498 19.59 -9.17 2.12
CA ALA A 498 18.47 -9.90 2.73
C ALA A 498 18.90 -11.32 3.20
N LEU A 499 19.89 -11.92 2.54
CA LEU A 499 20.51 -13.19 2.99
C LEU A 499 21.54 -12.97 4.10
N GLY A 500 22.12 -11.77 4.21
CA GLY A 500 23.12 -11.32 5.17
C GLY A 500 22.46 -10.94 6.48
N LEU A 501 21.36 -10.19 6.44
CA LEU A 501 20.44 -10.02 7.57
C LEU A 501 19.77 -11.34 7.93
N LYS A 502 19.35 -12.19 6.98
CA LYS A 502 18.89 -13.56 7.32
C LYS A 502 20.01 -14.45 7.84
N LYS A 503 21.28 -14.22 7.51
CA LYS A 503 22.45 -14.95 8.05
C LYS A 503 22.85 -14.41 9.42
N LEU A 504 22.69 -13.11 9.68
CA LEU A 504 22.84 -12.46 10.98
C LEU A 504 21.66 -12.77 11.91
N GLU A 505 20.44 -12.90 11.40
CA GLU A 505 19.24 -13.36 12.14
C GLU A 505 19.29 -14.87 12.37
N LYS A 506 19.76 -15.65 11.38
CA LYS A 506 20.09 -17.07 11.61
C LYS A 506 21.25 -17.19 12.58
N GLY A 507 22.25 -16.32 12.51
CA GLY A 507 23.38 -16.25 13.42
C GLY A 507 22.92 -15.89 14.84
N ALA A 508 22.05 -14.89 15.00
CA ALA A 508 21.46 -14.52 16.28
C ALA A 508 20.53 -15.62 16.82
N ALA A 509 19.77 -16.30 15.96
CA ALA A 509 18.96 -17.46 16.35
C ALA A 509 19.84 -18.67 16.73
N ILE A 510 20.95 -18.89 16.03
CA ILE A 510 21.94 -19.92 16.35
C ILE A 510 22.66 -19.56 17.66
N ILE A 511 23.05 -18.30 17.88
CA ILE A 511 23.67 -17.80 19.12
C ILE A 511 22.68 -17.89 20.29
N ALA A 512 21.41 -17.57 20.08
CA ALA A 512 20.36 -17.72 21.10
C ALA A 512 20.12 -19.20 21.45
N VAL A 513 20.10 -20.09 20.44
CA VAL A 513 20.01 -21.54 20.62
C VAL A 513 21.26 -22.12 21.27
N MET A 514 22.46 -21.60 20.94
CA MET A 514 23.72 -21.97 21.57
C MET A 514 23.76 -21.52 23.03
N ARG A 515 23.30 -20.31 23.36
CA ARG A 515 23.16 -19.85 24.76
C ARG A 515 22.14 -20.68 25.54
N ALA A 516 21.00 -21.02 24.93
CA ALA A 516 20.00 -21.87 25.54
C ALA A 516 20.53 -23.30 25.77
N ASN A 517 21.22 -23.87 24.79
CA ASN A 517 21.87 -25.18 24.91
C ASN A 517 23.03 -25.17 25.92
N ALA A 518 23.81 -24.09 26.02
CA ALA A 518 24.90 -23.94 26.99
C ALA A 518 24.37 -23.75 28.43
N LYS A 519 23.18 -23.18 28.60
CA LYS A 519 22.48 -23.17 29.88
C LYS A 519 22.00 -24.57 30.24
N MET A 520 21.34 -25.25 29.31
CA MET A 520 20.84 -26.62 29.52
C MET A 520 21.95 -27.66 29.75
N LEU A 521 23.12 -27.49 29.12
CA LEU A 521 24.31 -28.32 29.38
C LEU A 521 24.87 -28.09 30.79
N ARG A 522 24.88 -26.85 31.28
CA ARG A 522 25.28 -26.55 32.66
C ARG A 522 24.29 -27.10 33.68
N ASP A 523 22.99 -27.04 33.37
CA ASP A 523 21.94 -27.60 34.22
C ASP A 523 22.04 -29.14 34.27
N LEU A 524 22.31 -29.79 33.14
CA LEU A 524 22.58 -31.24 33.06
C LEU A 524 23.91 -31.65 33.71
N GLU A 525 24.94 -30.80 33.68
CA GLU A 525 26.20 -31.03 34.39
C GLU A 525 26.03 -30.88 35.91
N MET A 526 25.23 -29.92 36.37
CA MET A 526 24.84 -29.83 37.79
C MET A 526 24.01 -31.05 38.22
N GLU A 527 23.01 -31.46 37.44
CA GLU A 527 22.19 -32.63 37.72
C GLU A 527 23.04 -33.90 37.74
N LYS A 528 24.00 -34.03 36.81
CA LYS A 528 24.97 -35.13 36.80
C LYS A 528 25.93 -35.10 37.99
N GLN A 529 26.37 -33.93 38.44
CA GLN A 529 27.22 -33.78 39.63
C GLN A 529 26.45 -34.13 40.92
N LEU A 530 25.19 -33.72 41.03
CA LEU A 530 24.28 -34.12 42.11
C LEU A 530 24.09 -35.65 42.12
N LEU A 531 23.79 -36.25 40.97
CA LEU A 531 23.64 -37.70 40.82
C LEU A 531 24.95 -38.49 41.03
N GLN A 532 26.11 -37.86 40.85
CA GLN A 532 27.42 -38.46 41.13
C GLN A 532 27.82 -38.35 42.60
N SER A 533 27.34 -37.32 43.31
CA SER A 533 27.53 -37.22 44.77
C SER A 533 26.72 -38.26 45.56
N GLU A 534 25.69 -38.85 44.96
CA GLU A 534 24.84 -39.89 45.56
C GLU A 534 25.31 -41.34 45.28
N ARG A 535 26.39 -41.56 44.50
CA ARG A 535 26.85 -42.93 44.17
C ARG A 535 28.09 -43.34 44.96
N PRO A 536 28.07 -44.46 45.71
CA PRO A 536 29.25 -44.97 46.40
C PRO A 536 30.27 -45.56 45.41
N ASN A 537 31.54 -45.28 45.71
CA ASN A 537 32.74 -45.60 44.94
C ASN A 537 32.81 -47.04 44.40
N ASN A 538 32.96 -47.19 43.08
CA ASN A 538 33.72 -48.33 42.54
C ASN A 538 34.38 -48.06 41.17
N LYS A 539 35.73 -48.05 41.21
CA LYS A 539 36.77 -48.40 40.22
C LYS A 539 36.75 -47.86 38.76
N ARG A 540 37.77 -47.00 38.53
CA ARG A 540 38.80 -47.01 37.46
C ARG A 540 38.57 -47.91 36.22
N SER A 541 38.49 -47.28 35.05
CA SER A 541 39.52 -47.29 33.98
C SER A 541 38.91 -47.02 32.59
N SER A 542 39.38 -45.93 31.94
CA SER A 542 39.32 -45.60 30.50
C SER A 542 39.18 -44.08 30.22
N LEU A 543 40.01 -43.25 30.87
CA LEU A 543 40.24 -41.88 30.43
C LEU A 543 41.52 -41.87 29.61
N ASN A 544 41.41 -41.80 28.28
CA ASN A 544 42.42 -41.13 27.42
C ASN A 544 41.96 -40.91 25.97
N VAL A 545 40.81 -41.45 25.53
CA VAL A 545 40.30 -41.23 24.15
C VAL A 545 39.24 -40.11 24.06
N GLN A 546 38.73 -39.62 25.19
CA GLN A 546 37.70 -38.55 25.21
C GLN A 546 38.26 -37.12 25.22
N THR A 547 39.56 -36.94 25.43
CA THR A 547 40.15 -35.61 25.64
C THR A 547 40.48 -34.89 24.34
N GLU A 548 40.84 -35.59 23.27
CA GLU A 548 41.13 -34.97 21.95
C GLU A 548 39.87 -34.55 21.19
N LYS A 549 38.77 -35.31 21.29
CA LYS A 549 37.48 -34.92 20.69
C LYS A 549 36.81 -33.73 21.41
N ARG A 550 37.23 -33.40 22.63
CA ARG A 550 36.69 -32.25 23.39
C ARG A 550 37.30 -30.92 22.97
N LYS A 551 38.58 -30.89 22.56
CA LYS A 551 39.25 -29.65 22.10
C LYS A 551 38.70 -29.16 20.76
N SER A 552 38.45 -30.06 19.82
CA SER A 552 37.94 -29.69 18.48
C SER A 552 36.49 -29.18 18.49
N ILE A 553 35.68 -29.58 19.47
CA ILE A 553 34.30 -29.08 19.61
C ILE A 553 34.29 -27.67 20.22
N ILE A 554 35.19 -27.36 21.15
CA ILE A 554 35.27 -26.04 21.80
C ILE A 554 35.78 -24.97 20.81
N GLU A 555 36.77 -25.29 19.98
CA GLU A 555 37.26 -24.38 18.93
C GLU A 555 36.20 -24.09 17.85
N LEU A 556 35.35 -25.07 17.51
CA LEU A 556 34.22 -24.88 16.60
C LEU A 556 33.04 -24.10 17.20
N THR A 557 33.06 -23.82 18.51
CA THR A 557 32.02 -23.03 19.19
C THR A 557 32.42 -21.56 19.37
N GLN A 558 33.68 -21.19 19.08
CA GLN A 558 34.18 -19.82 19.16
C GLN A 558 34.18 -19.06 17.81
N LEU A 559 33.95 -19.76 16.69
CA LEU A 559 33.66 -19.21 15.35
C LEU A 559 32.14 -19.21 15.10
#